data_AF-A0A2I2A6F0-F1
#
_entry.id   AF-A0A2I2A6F0-F1
#
_cell.length_a   1.000
_cell.length_b   1.000
_cell.length_c   1.000
_cell.angle_alpha   90.00
_cell.angle_beta   90.00
_cell.angle_gamma   90.00
#
_symmetry.space_group_name_H-M   'P 1'
#
loop_
_entity.id
_entity.type
_entity.pdbx_description
1 polymer ?
#
loop_
_entity_poly.entity_id
_entity_poly.type
_entity_poly.pdbx_seq_one_letter_code
_entity_poly.pdbx_strand_id
1 'polypeptide(L)'
;MVISSANAATSSYDVAGQNSKVAISTQNSKITQPQQADLVSLSSESVDAQRKEKYALKTDPVEFYKAWLDTEPRYIYLEGPKPYEDLLPETQTYIDQLNERLKNAKSPEQRQGIEAYISGASRYGDKEMIQSDSDLKTRLRVDEVSVSLMSAHLEINNEELAVPEGLQRAESSVNAGIRSLSDVAIQLNEKIGISREETLAELAIVKKQHRANLEAFFYGWLNGSRTMEDEMQTRTNAAQEFNKASGMPDNR
;
A
#
# COMPACT_ATOMS: atom_id res chain seq x y z
N MET A 1 -47.42 21.89 25.76
CA MET A 1 -47.99 22.20 27.09
C MET A 1 -48.16 20.87 27.83
N VAL A 2 -47.46 20.69 28.97
CA VAL A 2 -47.71 19.75 30.09
C VAL A 2 -47.68 18.24 29.75
N ILE A 3 -46.56 17.51 29.96
CA ILE A 3 -46.09 16.75 31.15
C ILE A 3 -47.09 15.72 31.73
N SER A 4 -46.70 14.44 31.79
CA SER A 4 -46.78 13.51 32.96
C SER A 4 -46.44 12.07 32.50
N SER A 5 -45.31 11.44 32.86
CA SER A 5 -44.93 10.80 34.14
C SER A 5 -45.81 9.59 34.54
N ALA A 6 -45.17 8.41 34.60
CA ALA A 6 -45.58 7.32 35.48
C ALA A 6 -44.33 6.68 36.09
N ASN A 7 -44.26 6.78 37.42
CA ASN A 7 -43.22 6.26 38.30
C ASN A 7 -43.36 4.75 38.55
N ALA A 8 -42.26 4.22 39.10
CA ALA A 8 -42.16 3.20 40.13
C ALA A 8 -42.07 1.72 39.71
N ALA A 9 -40.87 1.17 39.92
CA ALA A 9 -40.71 0.01 40.79
C ALA A 9 -39.40 0.17 41.58
N THR A 10 -39.52 0.66 42.81
CA THR A 10 -38.55 0.47 43.88
C THR A 10 -38.55 -1.00 44.31
N SER A 11 -37.37 -1.61 44.44
CA SER A 11 -37.19 -2.72 45.36
C SER A 11 -35.97 -2.44 46.24
N SER A 12 -36.22 -2.51 47.54
CA SER A 12 -35.35 -2.18 48.65
C SER A 12 -34.71 -3.45 49.23
N TYR A 13 -33.70 -3.22 50.10
CA TYR A 13 -33.05 -4.15 51.05
C TYR A 13 -31.92 -5.01 50.44
N ASP A 14 -30.69 -5.08 50.99
CA ASP A 14 -30.23 -4.87 52.37
C ASP A 14 -28.79 -4.31 52.47
N VAL A 15 -28.56 -3.63 53.59
CA VAL A 15 -27.28 -3.13 54.12
C VAL A 15 -26.72 -4.19 55.08
N ALA A 16 -25.41 -4.51 55.00
CA ALA A 16 -24.53 -4.69 56.17
C ALA A 16 -23.09 -5.05 55.76
N GLY A 17 -22.08 -4.41 56.37
CA GLY A 17 -20.71 -4.93 56.43
C GLY A 17 -19.61 -3.88 56.35
N GLN A 18 -19.40 -3.15 57.44
CA GLN A 18 -18.28 -2.23 57.67
C GLN A 18 -16.91 -2.94 57.68
N ASN A 19 -15.87 -2.30 57.17
CA ASN A 19 -14.77 -1.90 58.05
C ASN A 19 -13.98 -0.71 57.49
N SER A 20 -13.82 0.25 58.39
CA SER A 20 -13.19 1.55 58.25
C SER A 20 -11.72 1.46 58.68
N LYS A 21 -10.82 2.17 58.02
CA LYS A 21 -9.85 3.04 58.72
C LYS A 21 -9.30 4.13 57.82
N VAL A 22 -9.54 5.33 58.30
CA VAL A 22 -9.24 6.67 57.76
C VAL A 22 -7.86 7.13 58.21
N ALA A 23 -7.17 7.86 57.34
CA ALA A 23 -6.46 9.10 57.66
C ALA A 23 -6.40 9.89 56.34
N ILE A 24 -7.02 11.07 56.19
CA ILE A 24 -6.48 12.37 56.60
C ILE A 24 -7.63 13.41 56.63
N SER A 25 -7.65 14.22 57.69
CA SER A 25 -8.39 15.47 57.91
C SER A 25 -7.59 16.62 57.25
N THR A 26 -8.09 17.72 56.66
CA THR A 26 -9.22 18.60 57.00
C THR A 26 -9.54 19.57 55.81
N GLN A 27 -10.82 19.97 55.70
CA GLN A 27 -11.35 21.29 55.30
C GLN A 27 -11.40 21.79 53.83
N ASN A 28 -12.62 21.66 53.27
CA ASN A 28 -13.43 22.67 52.55
C ASN A 28 -12.75 23.74 51.67
N SER A 29 -12.89 23.57 50.36
CA SER A 29 -13.22 24.64 49.41
C SER A 29 -14.10 24.04 48.31
N LYS A 30 -15.28 24.62 48.10
CA LYS A 30 -16.21 24.26 47.01
C LYS A 30 -15.48 24.26 45.67
N ILE A 31 -15.26 23.09 45.11
CA ILE A 31 -15.07 22.91 43.67
C ILE A 31 -16.26 22.06 43.25
N THR A 32 -17.20 22.69 42.55
CA THR A 32 -18.25 21.99 41.82
C THR A 32 -17.55 21.01 40.88
N GLN A 33 -17.55 19.72 41.23
CA GLN A 33 -17.13 18.68 40.31
C GLN A 33 -18.07 18.77 39.10
N PRO A 34 -17.55 18.92 37.86
CA PRO A 34 -18.39 18.71 36.70
C PRO A 34 -18.95 17.29 36.82
N GLN A 35 -20.26 17.17 36.68
CA GLN A 35 -20.95 15.89 36.60
C GLN A 35 -20.17 14.99 35.67
N GLN A 36 -19.85 13.80 36.18
CA GLN A 36 -19.27 12.70 35.44
C GLN A 36 -20.18 12.49 34.21
N ALA A 37 -19.77 13.06 33.08
CA ALA A 37 -20.37 12.74 31.80
C ALA A 37 -20.30 11.22 31.66
N ASP A 38 -21.37 10.61 31.16
CA ASP A 38 -21.43 9.19 30.80
C ASP A 38 -20.22 8.85 29.92
N LEU A 39 -19.11 8.47 30.56
CA LEU A 39 -17.94 7.92 29.93
C LEU A 39 -18.30 6.47 29.67
N VAL A 40 -18.87 6.22 28.49
CA VAL A 40 -18.91 4.89 27.91
C VAL A 40 -17.46 4.46 27.75
N SER A 41 -16.92 3.75 28.74
CA SER A 41 -15.57 3.20 28.66
C SER A 41 -15.61 2.02 27.70
N LEU A 42 -15.08 2.22 26.49
CA LEU A 42 -14.83 1.14 25.55
C LEU A 42 -13.90 0.10 26.20
N SER A 43 -14.20 -1.18 26.03
CA SER A 43 -13.30 -2.25 26.44
C SER A 43 -11.99 -2.15 25.64
N SER A 44 -10.86 -2.58 26.21
CA SER A 44 -9.59 -2.61 25.49
C SER A 44 -9.70 -3.37 24.16
N GLU A 45 -10.45 -4.46 24.15
CA GLU A 45 -10.73 -5.26 22.96
C GLU A 45 -11.48 -4.47 21.87
N SER A 46 -12.45 -3.64 22.25
CA SER A 46 -13.17 -2.81 21.28
C SER A 46 -12.30 -1.68 20.71
N VAL A 47 -11.36 -1.15 21.50
CA VAL A 47 -10.38 -0.16 21.03
C VAL A 47 -9.39 -0.82 20.06
N ASP A 48 -8.92 -2.03 20.37
CA ASP A 48 -8.02 -2.78 19.49
C ASP A 48 -8.70 -3.17 18.18
N ALA A 49 -9.98 -3.56 18.21
CA ALA A 49 -10.76 -3.87 17.01
C ALA A 49 -10.93 -2.63 16.12
N GLN A 50 -11.30 -1.48 16.69
CA GLN A 50 -11.41 -0.22 15.95
C GLN A 50 -10.07 0.21 15.35
N ARG A 51 -8.97 0.01 16.08
CA ARG A 51 -7.62 0.30 15.59
C ARG A 51 -7.27 -0.61 14.40
N LYS A 52 -7.51 -1.91 14.51
CA LYS A 52 -7.27 -2.88 13.43
C LYS A 52 -8.07 -2.55 12.17
N GLU A 53 -9.31 -2.11 12.32
CA GLU A 53 -10.14 -1.68 11.19
C GLU A 53 -9.59 -0.38 10.55
N LYS A 54 -9.27 0.63 11.37
CA LYS A 54 -8.77 1.93 10.88
C LYS A 54 -7.45 1.83 10.11
N TYR A 55 -6.55 0.98 10.58
CA TYR A 55 -5.19 0.83 10.03
C TYR A 55 -5.02 -0.50 9.27
N ALA A 56 -6.12 -1.12 8.84
CA ALA A 56 -6.08 -2.35 8.08
C ALA A 56 -5.19 -2.18 6.84
N LEU A 57 -4.47 -3.24 6.49
CA LEU A 57 -3.69 -3.29 5.27
C LEU A 57 -4.61 -3.10 4.06
N LYS A 58 -4.24 -2.21 3.15
CA LYS A 58 -4.99 -2.01 1.92
C LYS A 58 -4.63 -3.09 0.92
N THR A 59 -5.64 -3.82 0.44
CA THR A 59 -5.46 -5.03 -0.37
C THR A 59 -6.04 -4.94 -1.78
N ASP A 60 -6.84 -3.91 -2.08
CA ASP A 60 -7.46 -3.72 -3.40
C ASP A 60 -6.73 -2.66 -4.23
N PRO A 61 -5.98 -3.04 -5.29
CA PRO A 61 -5.31 -2.07 -6.16
C PRO A 61 -6.29 -1.20 -6.98
N VAL A 62 -7.52 -1.67 -7.20
CA VAL A 62 -8.54 -0.93 -7.96
C VAL A 62 -9.03 0.28 -7.16
N GLU A 63 -9.03 0.22 -5.83
CA GLU A 63 -9.38 1.35 -4.97
C GLU A 63 -8.40 2.52 -5.18
N PHE A 64 -7.09 2.24 -5.17
CA PHE A 64 -6.06 3.25 -5.42
C PHE A 64 -6.14 3.84 -6.81
N TYR A 65 -6.39 3.00 -7.82
CA TYR A 65 -6.61 3.44 -9.19
C TYR A 65 -7.81 4.40 -9.31
N LYS A 66 -8.95 4.05 -8.68
CA LYS A 66 -10.15 4.90 -8.68
C LYS A 66 -9.90 6.22 -7.96
N ALA A 67 -9.26 6.17 -6.79
CA ALA A 67 -8.90 7.38 -6.05
C ALA A 67 -8.00 8.32 -6.87
N TRP A 68 -7.08 7.76 -7.67
CA TRP A 68 -6.25 8.54 -8.60
C TRP A 68 -7.05 9.19 -9.73
N LEU A 69 -8.06 8.50 -10.29
CA LEU A 69 -8.95 9.10 -11.31
C LEU A 69 -9.69 10.34 -10.79
N ASP A 70 -9.98 10.38 -9.49
CA ASP A 70 -10.66 11.49 -8.81
C ASP A 70 -9.72 12.66 -8.49
N THR A 71 -8.41 12.56 -8.80
CA THR A 71 -7.44 13.65 -8.65
C THR A 71 -7.24 14.43 -9.94
N GLU A 72 -7.05 15.76 -9.84
CA GLU A 72 -6.68 16.63 -10.96
C GLU A 72 -5.72 17.74 -10.46
N PRO A 73 -4.55 17.93 -11.09
CA PRO A 73 -3.93 17.09 -12.12
C PRO A 73 -3.48 15.73 -11.59
N ARG A 74 -3.52 14.70 -12.46
CA ARG A 74 -3.16 13.32 -12.11
C ARG A 74 -1.65 13.09 -12.13
N TYR A 75 -1.09 12.79 -10.95
CA TYR A 75 0.30 12.36 -10.80
C TYR A 75 0.37 10.91 -10.31
N ILE A 76 1.37 10.16 -10.78
CA ILE A 76 1.74 8.88 -10.16
C ILE A 76 2.78 9.21 -9.10
N TYR A 77 2.37 9.15 -7.83
CA TYR A 77 3.23 9.41 -6.69
C TYR A 77 3.72 8.11 -6.08
N LEU A 78 5.03 8.02 -5.82
CA LEU A 78 5.60 6.95 -5.02
C LEU A 78 5.88 7.50 -3.63
N GLU A 79 5.20 6.96 -2.62
CA GLU A 79 5.45 7.36 -1.23
C GLU A 79 6.90 7.04 -0.83
N GLY A 80 7.61 8.05 -0.32
CA GLY A 80 8.92 7.89 0.29
C GLY A 80 8.82 7.31 1.71
N PRO A 81 9.91 6.71 2.23
CA PRO A 81 9.94 6.18 3.59
C PRO A 81 9.70 7.30 4.62
N LYS A 82 8.92 7.00 5.66
CA LYS A 82 8.68 7.89 6.80
C LYS A 82 9.70 7.68 7.92
N PRO A 83 9.95 8.71 8.75
CA PRO A 83 10.72 8.55 9.98
C PRO A 83 10.15 7.45 10.88
N TYR A 84 11.02 6.75 11.61
CA TYR A 84 10.62 5.62 12.45
C TYR A 84 9.59 6.01 13.52
N GLU A 85 9.75 7.21 14.07
CA GLU A 85 8.95 7.79 15.14
C GLU A 85 7.51 8.10 14.71
N ASP A 86 7.28 8.27 13.40
CA ASP A 86 5.97 8.56 12.82
C ASP A 86 5.17 7.28 12.49
N LEU A 87 5.81 6.11 12.59
CA LEU A 87 5.18 4.83 12.25
C LEU A 87 4.27 4.32 13.37
N LEU A 88 3.30 3.50 12.98
CA LEU A 88 2.49 2.76 13.93
C LEU A 88 3.38 1.78 14.75
N PRO A 89 3.10 1.59 16.05
CA PRO A 89 3.86 0.69 16.94
C PRO A 89 4.04 -0.73 16.40
N GLU A 90 3.06 -1.24 15.68
CA GLU A 90 3.11 -2.57 15.08
C GLU A 90 4.15 -2.63 13.95
N THR A 91 4.23 -1.59 13.13
CA THR A 91 5.23 -1.46 12.06
C THR A 91 6.62 -1.19 12.64
N GLN A 92 6.71 -0.40 13.71
CA GLN A 92 7.95 -0.21 14.48
C GLN A 92 8.50 -1.55 14.97
N THR A 93 7.64 -2.35 15.60
CA THR A 93 8.01 -3.70 16.09
C THR A 93 8.51 -4.60 14.95
N TYR A 94 7.85 -4.56 13.80
CA TYR A 94 8.30 -5.32 12.63
C TYR A 94 9.65 -4.84 12.09
N ILE A 95 9.89 -3.52 12.03
CA ILE A 95 11.18 -2.95 11.63
C ILE A 95 12.28 -3.32 12.64
N ASP A 96 12.00 -3.36 13.93
CA ASP A 96 12.95 -3.83 14.94
C ASP A 96 13.37 -5.29 14.69
N GLN A 97 12.41 -6.16 14.34
CA GLN A 97 12.71 -7.54 13.95
C GLN A 97 13.59 -7.60 12.68
N LEU A 98 13.32 -6.74 11.68
CA LEU A 98 14.15 -6.63 10.48
C LEU A 98 15.56 -6.12 10.80
N ASN A 99 15.71 -5.14 11.69
CA ASN A 99 17.00 -4.65 12.14
C ASN A 99 17.81 -5.75 12.84
N GLU A 100 17.17 -6.59 13.66
CA GLU A 100 17.81 -7.77 14.22
C GLU A 100 18.21 -8.78 13.15
N ARG A 101 17.38 -9.02 12.13
CA ARG A 101 17.76 -9.86 10.97
C ARG A 101 18.95 -9.26 10.20
N LEU A 102 18.99 -7.94 10.04
CA LEU A 102 20.06 -7.23 9.33
C LEU A 102 21.42 -7.40 10.02
N LYS A 103 21.45 -7.30 11.35
CA LYS A 103 22.66 -7.56 12.16
C LYS A 103 23.22 -8.97 11.93
N ASN A 104 22.34 -9.94 11.70
CA ASN A 104 22.67 -11.35 11.51
C ASN A 104 22.88 -11.74 10.03
N ALA A 105 22.70 -10.82 9.08
CA ALA A 105 22.80 -11.09 7.65
C ALA A 105 24.25 -11.37 7.21
N LYS A 106 24.44 -12.45 6.45
CA LYS A 106 25.77 -13.00 6.10
C LYS A 106 26.30 -12.52 4.75
N SER A 107 25.46 -11.97 3.88
CA SER A 107 25.87 -11.48 2.56
C SER A 107 25.36 -10.06 2.27
N PRO A 108 26.01 -9.31 1.37
CA PRO A 108 25.53 -8.01 0.90
C PRO A 108 24.12 -8.07 0.31
N GLU A 109 23.80 -9.11 -0.45
CA GLU A 109 22.48 -9.28 -1.09
C GLU A 109 21.38 -9.50 -0.04
N GLN A 110 21.66 -10.27 1.00
CA GLN A 110 20.73 -10.45 2.12
C GLN A 110 20.50 -9.13 2.86
N ARG A 111 21.55 -8.34 3.08
CA ARG A 111 21.45 -7.01 3.72
C ARG A 111 20.59 -6.07 2.90
N GLN A 112 20.89 -5.95 1.61
CA GLN A 112 20.12 -5.12 0.68
C GLN A 112 18.64 -5.55 0.64
N GLY A 113 18.37 -6.86 0.65
CA GLY A 113 17.02 -7.39 0.76
C GLY A 113 16.32 -6.91 2.02
N ILE A 114 16.95 -7.03 3.19
CA ILE A 114 16.36 -6.61 4.47
C ILE A 114 16.17 -5.09 4.53
N GLU A 115 17.15 -4.30 4.06
CA GLU A 115 17.05 -2.83 3.97
C GLU A 115 15.88 -2.39 3.07
N ALA A 116 15.63 -3.11 1.97
CA ALA A 116 14.47 -2.86 1.12
C ALA A 116 13.15 -3.14 1.85
N TYR A 117 13.09 -4.16 2.71
CA TYR A 117 11.90 -4.43 3.54
C TYR A 117 11.69 -3.35 4.59
N ILE A 118 12.76 -2.87 5.24
CA ILE A 118 12.69 -1.74 6.18
C ILE A 118 12.14 -0.51 5.45
N SER A 119 12.75 -0.14 4.32
CA SER A 119 12.30 1.00 3.52
C SER A 119 10.84 0.85 3.07
N GLY A 120 10.44 -0.35 2.63
CA GLY A 120 9.07 -0.64 2.21
C GLY A 120 8.06 -0.50 3.35
N ALA A 121 8.36 -1.09 4.52
CA ALA A 121 7.50 -0.98 5.70
C ALA A 121 7.35 0.48 6.15
N SER A 122 8.43 1.26 6.13
CA SER A 122 8.41 2.68 6.49
C SER A 122 7.59 3.55 5.54
N ARG A 123 7.34 3.15 4.30
CA ARG A 123 6.55 3.97 3.34
C ARG A 123 5.09 4.10 3.74
N TYR A 124 4.50 3.00 4.21
CA TYR A 124 3.07 2.90 4.51
C TYR A 124 2.78 2.80 6.01
N GLY A 125 3.83 2.57 6.82
CA GLY A 125 3.71 2.19 8.22
C GLY A 125 3.11 3.24 9.15
N ASP A 126 2.91 4.48 8.70
CA ASP A 126 2.19 5.54 9.41
C ASP A 126 0.66 5.44 9.26
N LYS A 127 0.19 4.74 8.23
CA LYS A 127 -1.24 4.63 7.85
C LYS A 127 -1.75 3.20 7.81
N GLU A 128 -0.87 2.22 7.66
CA GLU A 128 -1.22 0.81 7.51
C GLU A 128 -0.41 -0.03 8.51
N MET A 129 -1.08 -0.99 9.14
CA MET A 129 -0.49 -1.87 10.13
C MET A 129 0.28 -3.00 9.42
N ILE A 130 1.58 -2.81 9.23
CA ILE A 130 2.46 -3.82 8.60
C ILE A 130 3.17 -4.61 9.69
N GLN A 131 2.89 -5.90 9.81
CA GLN A 131 3.37 -6.72 10.93
C GLN A 131 4.30 -7.85 10.49
N SER A 132 4.42 -8.09 9.19
CA SER A 132 5.16 -9.23 8.64
C SER A 132 5.68 -9.00 7.22
N ASP A 133 6.61 -9.87 6.80
CA ASP A 133 7.08 -9.96 5.42
C ASP A 133 5.92 -10.20 4.43
N SER A 134 4.89 -10.93 4.85
CA SER A 134 3.72 -11.22 4.01
C SER A 134 2.87 -9.98 3.78
N ASP A 135 2.58 -9.21 4.85
CA ASP A 135 1.81 -7.97 4.75
C ASP A 135 2.50 -6.97 3.82
N LEU A 136 3.82 -6.81 4.02
CA LEU A 136 4.60 -5.91 3.19
C LEU A 136 4.61 -6.34 1.72
N LYS A 137 4.81 -7.63 1.43
CA LYS A 137 4.75 -8.15 0.06
C LYS A 137 3.40 -7.91 -0.60
N THR A 138 2.31 -8.17 0.13
CA THR A 138 0.95 -7.92 -0.35
C THR A 138 0.77 -6.45 -0.68
N ARG A 139 1.13 -5.53 0.24
CA ARG A 139 0.93 -4.10 0.02
C ARG A 139 1.81 -3.53 -1.09
N LEU A 140 3.07 -3.97 -1.19
CA LEU A 140 3.94 -3.62 -2.32
C LEU A 140 3.37 -4.13 -3.64
N ARG A 141 2.74 -5.31 -3.65
CA ARG A 141 2.10 -5.83 -4.86
C ARG A 141 0.87 -5.03 -5.26
N VAL A 142 0.05 -4.64 -4.29
CA VAL A 142 -1.09 -3.74 -4.50
C VAL A 142 -0.62 -2.42 -5.11
N ASP A 143 0.47 -1.85 -4.58
CA ASP A 143 1.06 -0.62 -5.10
C ASP A 143 1.45 -0.77 -6.58
N GLU A 144 2.20 -1.83 -6.88
CA GLU A 144 2.70 -2.10 -8.23
C GLU A 144 1.57 -2.31 -9.25
N VAL A 145 0.54 -3.09 -8.86
CA VAL A 145 -0.63 -3.31 -9.72
C VAL A 145 -1.39 -2.00 -9.91
N SER A 146 -1.56 -1.20 -8.86
CA SER A 146 -2.26 0.09 -8.98
C SER A 146 -1.56 1.05 -9.93
N VAL A 147 -0.22 1.18 -9.84
CA VAL A 147 0.59 1.99 -10.75
C VAL A 147 0.53 1.45 -12.18
N SER A 148 0.50 0.13 -12.34
CA SER A 148 0.33 -0.51 -13.65
C SER A 148 -1.04 -0.21 -14.25
N LEU A 149 -2.11 -0.16 -13.45
CA LEU A 149 -3.45 0.24 -13.89
C LEU A 149 -3.49 1.71 -14.32
N MET A 150 -2.86 2.61 -13.56
CA MET A 150 -2.75 4.02 -13.91
C MET A 150 -1.99 4.20 -15.24
N SER A 151 -0.87 3.50 -15.40
CA SER A 151 -0.06 3.55 -16.63
C SER A 151 -0.82 2.98 -17.83
N ALA A 152 -1.51 1.85 -17.66
CA ALA A 152 -2.34 1.26 -18.71
C ALA A 152 -3.50 2.17 -19.10
N HIS A 153 -4.14 2.85 -18.13
CA HIS A 153 -5.17 3.84 -18.41
C HIS A 153 -4.65 4.98 -19.30
N LEU A 154 -3.50 5.56 -18.95
CA LEU A 154 -2.90 6.62 -19.73
C LEU A 154 -2.62 6.17 -21.17
N GLU A 155 -2.02 4.99 -21.35
CA GLU A 155 -1.70 4.47 -22.68
C GLU A 155 -2.94 4.10 -23.52
N ILE A 156 -3.94 3.46 -22.92
CA ILE A 156 -5.18 3.07 -23.62
C ILE A 156 -5.95 4.31 -24.10
N ASN A 157 -6.03 5.34 -23.26
CA ASN A 157 -6.77 6.58 -23.54
C ASN A 157 -5.94 7.64 -24.28
N ASN A 158 -4.67 7.36 -24.58
CA ASN A 158 -3.71 8.33 -25.13
C ASN A 158 -3.62 9.62 -24.28
N GLU A 159 -3.70 9.46 -22.96
CA GLU A 159 -3.49 10.55 -22.00
C GLU A 159 -2.02 10.64 -21.63
N GLU A 160 -1.54 11.86 -21.41
CA GLU A 160 -0.17 12.09 -20.95
C GLU A 160 -0.15 12.30 -19.44
N LEU A 161 0.88 11.78 -18.77
CA LEU A 161 1.09 12.07 -17.35
C LEU A 161 1.34 13.57 -17.16
N ALA A 162 0.64 14.17 -16.18
CA ALA A 162 0.87 15.56 -15.82
C ALA A 162 2.30 15.73 -15.26
N VAL A 163 2.92 16.87 -15.57
CA VAL A 163 4.23 17.24 -15.02
C VAL A 163 4.00 18.15 -13.82
N PRO A 164 4.56 17.85 -12.63
CA PRO A 164 4.43 18.72 -11.46
C PRO A 164 4.95 20.13 -11.74
N GLU A 165 4.30 21.13 -11.15
CA GLU A 165 4.69 22.53 -11.29
C GLU A 165 6.15 22.74 -10.85
N GLY A 166 6.92 23.49 -11.63
CA GLY A 166 8.36 23.72 -11.38
C GLY A 166 9.30 22.63 -11.92
N LEU A 167 8.78 21.50 -12.40
CA LEU A 167 9.56 20.54 -13.18
C LEU A 167 9.38 20.81 -14.67
N GLN A 168 10.49 20.95 -15.39
CA GLN A 168 10.42 20.96 -16.84
C GLN A 168 10.07 19.54 -17.31
N ARG A 169 9.08 19.44 -18.20
CA ARG A 169 8.87 18.23 -18.97
C ARG A 169 10.21 17.90 -19.61
N ALA A 170 10.74 16.69 -19.39
CA ALA A 170 11.90 16.26 -20.14
C ALA A 170 11.53 16.43 -21.62
N GLU A 171 12.23 17.31 -22.33
CA GLU A 171 12.05 17.45 -23.77
C GLU A 171 12.24 16.06 -24.35
N SER A 172 11.14 15.44 -24.73
CA SER A 172 11.09 14.09 -25.25
C SER A 172 12.05 14.00 -26.41
N SER A 173 13.22 13.40 -26.20
CA SER A 173 14.19 12.81 -27.15
C SER A 173 14.56 13.52 -28.45
N VAL A 174 14.01 14.67 -28.82
CA VAL A 174 14.23 15.31 -30.12
C VAL A 174 15.57 16.05 -30.16
N ASN A 175 16.06 16.58 -29.04
CA ASN A 175 17.28 17.39 -29.00
C ASN A 175 18.57 16.64 -28.60
N ALA A 176 18.48 15.38 -28.17
CA ALA A 176 19.64 14.61 -27.71
C ALA A 176 20.19 13.60 -28.75
N GLY A 177 19.64 13.56 -29.96
CA GLY A 177 20.02 12.52 -30.94
C GLY A 177 19.71 11.10 -30.45
N ILE A 178 18.86 10.96 -29.43
CA ILE A 178 18.38 9.67 -28.93
C ILE A 178 17.40 9.16 -29.97
N ARG A 179 17.93 8.31 -30.86
CA ARG A 179 17.14 7.55 -31.83
C ARG A 179 15.99 6.88 -31.10
N SER A 180 14.78 6.98 -31.64
CA SER A 180 13.65 6.25 -31.06
C SER A 180 13.97 4.75 -31.05
N LEU A 181 13.40 3.98 -30.12
CA LEU A 181 13.58 2.52 -30.10
C LEU A 181 13.19 1.89 -31.45
N SER A 182 12.23 2.49 -32.16
CA SER A 182 11.85 2.11 -33.52
C SER A 182 12.97 2.39 -34.54
N ASP A 183 13.64 3.54 -34.47
CA ASP A 183 14.78 3.86 -35.34
C ASP A 183 15.98 2.96 -35.08
N VAL A 184 16.22 2.58 -33.82
CA VAL A 184 17.27 1.62 -33.46
C VAL A 184 16.95 0.25 -34.04
N ALA A 185 15.70 -0.22 -33.89
CA ALA A 185 15.26 -1.50 -34.43
C ALA A 185 15.38 -1.55 -35.96
N ILE A 186 14.93 -0.50 -36.66
CA ILE A 186 15.03 -0.39 -38.12
C ILE A 186 16.49 -0.52 -38.57
N GLN A 187 17.41 0.24 -37.96
CA GLN A 187 18.82 0.19 -38.37
C GLN A 187 19.52 -1.13 -38.04
N LEU A 188 19.13 -1.81 -36.96
CA LEU A 188 19.67 -3.13 -36.64
C LEU A 188 19.17 -4.19 -37.62
N ASN A 189 17.88 -4.13 -37.97
CA ASN A 189 17.25 -5.06 -38.90
C ASN A 189 17.74 -4.86 -40.34
N GLU A 190 17.96 -3.62 -40.78
CA GLU A 190 18.56 -3.30 -42.08
C GLU A 190 19.97 -3.92 -42.22
N LYS A 191 20.76 -3.95 -41.14
CA LYS A 191 22.11 -4.56 -41.15
C LYS A 191 22.10 -6.08 -41.34
N ILE A 192 21.00 -6.75 -41.00
CA ILE A 192 20.83 -8.19 -41.18
C ILE A 192 19.95 -8.52 -42.41
N GLY A 193 19.65 -7.52 -43.25
CA GLY A 193 18.94 -7.69 -44.52
C GLY A 193 17.41 -7.69 -44.42
N ILE A 194 16.84 -7.32 -43.27
CA ILE A 194 15.40 -7.11 -43.11
C ILE A 194 15.07 -5.68 -43.52
N SER A 195 14.07 -5.50 -44.39
CA SER A 195 13.71 -4.18 -44.89
C SER A 195 13.08 -3.29 -43.80
N ARG A 196 13.10 -1.98 -44.04
CA ARG A 196 12.40 -1.00 -43.20
C ARG A 196 10.90 -1.28 -43.16
N GLU A 197 10.30 -1.58 -44.30
CA GLU A 197 8.87 -1.92 -44.41
C GLU A 197 8.53 -3.17 -43.60
N GLU A 198 9.33 -4.24 -43.70
CA GLU A 198 9.15 -5.46 -42.89
C GLU A 198 9.31 -5.15 -41.40
N THR A 199 10.32 -4.38 -41.00
CA THR A 199 10.52 -3.99 -39.59
C THR A 199 9.37 -3.15 -39.06
N LEU A 200 8.84 -2.22 -39.84
CA LEU A 200 7.68 -1.41 -39.46
C LEU A 200 6.41 -2.25 -39.34
N ALA A 201 6.22 -3.24 -40.22
CA ALA A 201 5.11 -4.18 -40.14
C ALA A 201 5.20 -5.05 -38.87
N GLU A 202 6.38 -5.58 -38.54
CA GLU A 202 6.62 -6.31 -37.30
C GLU A 202 6.38 -5.44 -36.07
N LEU A 203 6.89 -4.20 -36.05
CA LEU A 203 6.65 -3.26 -34.96
C LEU A 203 5.17 -2.92 -34.81
N ALA A 204 4.41 -2.83 -35.90
CA ALA A 204 2.96 -2.62 -35.84
C ALA A 204 2.24 -3.82 -35.21
N ILE A 205 2.65 -5.05 -35.54
CA ILE A 205 2.13 -6.28 -34.92
C ILE A 205 2.46 -6.29 -33.42
N VAL A 206 3.71 -6.01 -33.05
CA VAL A 206 4.15 -5.95 -31.65
C VAL A 206 3.37 -4.89 -30.88
N LYS A 207 3.19 -3.69 -31.43
CA LYS A 207 2.38 -2.62 -30.81
C LYS A 207 0.92 -3.03 -30.65
N LYS A 208 0.33 -3.69 -31.65
CA LYS A 208 -1.05 -4.21 -31.55
C LYS A 208 -1.18 -5.28 -30.47
N GLN A 209 -0.24 -6.21 -30.40
CA GLN A 209 -0.22 -7.25 -29.38
C GLN A 209 -0.01 -6.65 -27.98
N HIS A 210 0.89 -5.68 -27.86
CA HIS A 210 1.14 -4.95 -26.63
C HIS A 210 -0.14 -4.26 -26.13
N ARG A 211 -0.82 -3.51 -27.01
CA ARG A 211 -2.10 -2.88 -26.68
C ARG A 211 -3.16 -3.90 -26.27
N ALA A 212 -3.30 -5.01 -26.99
CA ALA A 212 -4.25 -6.06 -26.62
C ALA A 212 -3.94 -6.67 -25.24
N ASN A 213 -2.66 -6.90 -24.93
CA ASN A 213 -2.23 -7.39 -23.62
C ASN A 213 -2.50 -6.37 -22.50
N LEU A 214 -2.26 -5.08 -22.75
CA LEU A 214 -2.55 -3.99 -21.83
C LEU A 214 -4.05 -3.88 -21.56
N GLU A 215 -4.89 -3.91 -22.61
CA GLU A 215 -6.35 -3.88 -22.47
C GLU A 215 -6.86 -5.10 -21.71
N ALA A 216 -6.34 -6.31 -21.99
CA ALA A 216 -6.70 -7.53 -21.26
C ALA A 216 -6.28 -7.48 -19.78
N PHE A 217 -5.12 -6.90 -19.47
CA PHE A 217 -4.70 -6.64 -18.10
C PHE A 217 -5.65 -5.64 -17.43
N PHE A 218 -5.84 -4.47 -18.03
CA PHE A 218 -6.60 -3.36 -17.47
C PHE A 218 -8.06 -3.72 -17.23
N TYR A 219 -8.76 -4.18 -18.27
CA TYR A 219 -10.16 -4.57 -18.14
C TYR A 219 -10.34 -5.82 -17.27
N GLY A 220 -9.36 -6.72 -17.24
CA GLY A 220 -9.39 -7.90 -16.36
C GLY A 220 -9.41 -7.56 -14.88
N TRP A 221 -8.73 -6.49 -14.47
CA TRP A 221 -8.84 -5.97 -13.09
C TRP A 221 -10.17 -5.26 -12.85
N LEU A 222 -10.61 -4.42 -13.79
CA LEU A 222 -11.84 -3.63 -13.62
C LEU A 222 -13.13 -4.47 -13.61
N ASN A 223 -13.14 -5.60 -14.31
CA ASN A 223 -14.28 -6.52 -14.36
C ASN A 223 -14.18 -7.66 -13.32
N GLY A 224 -13.10 -7.71 -12.54
CA GLY A 224 -12.86 -8.74 -11.53
C GLY A 224 -12.44 -10.11 -12.07
N SER A 225 -12.06 -10.23 -13.34
CA SER A 225 -11.51 -11.47 -13.91
C SER A 225 -10.04 -11.71 -13.57
N ARG A 226 -9.39 -10.76 -12.89
CA ARG A 226 -8.06 -10.86 -12.29
C ARG A 226 -8.15 -10.53 -10.81
N THR A 227 -7.44 -11.28 -9.99
CA THR A 227 -7.37 -11.08 -8.54
C THR A 227 -5.92 -10.95 -8.05
N MET A 228 -5.75 -10.44 -6.83
CA MET A 228 -4.45 -10.40 -6.16
C MET A 228 -3.86 -11.81 -5.96
N GLU A 229 -4.70 -12.81 -5.75
CA GLU A 229 -4.26 -14.21 -5.59
C GLU A 229 -3.62 -14.73 -6.89
N ASP A 230 -4.28 -14.53 -8.03
CA ASP A 230 -3.75 -14.93 -9.36
C ASP A 230 -2.39 -14.28 -9.62
N GLU A 231 -2.27 -13.01 -9.25
CA GLU A 231 -1.09 -12.21 -9.52
C GLU A 231 0.10 -12.61 -8.63
N MET A 232 -0.16 -12.95 -7.36
CA MET A 232 0.84 -13.48 -6.44
C MET A 232 1.31 -14.88 -6.86
N GLN A 233 0.41 -15.71 -7.37
CA GLN A 233 0.74 -17.05 -7.86
C GLN A 233 1.57 -17.00 -9.15
N THR A 234 1.21 -16.12 -10.10
CA THR A 234 1.89 -16.00 -11.39
C THR A 234 3.37 -15.63 -11.23
N ARG A 235 3.69 -14.71 -10.31
CA ARG A 235 5.08 -14.36 -10.00
C ARG A 235 5.84 -15.47 -9.29
N THR A 236 5.19 -16.19 -8.39
CA THR A 236 5.80 -17.33 -7.70
C THR A 236 6.24 -18.38 -8.72
N ASN A 237 5.40 -18.67 -9.70
CA ASN A 237 5.71 -19.60 -10.78
C ASN A 237 6.83 -19.06 -11.69
N ALA A 238 6.78 -17.78 -12.08
CA ALA A 238 7.82 -17.17 -12.92
C ALA A 238 9.20 -17.12 -12.22
N ALA A 239 9.24 -16.85 -10.92
CA ALA A 239 10.47 -16.87 -10.14
C ALA A 239 11.05 -18.30 -10.02
N GLN A 240 10.18 -19.30 -9.83
CA GLN A 240 10.58 -20.71 -9.81
C GLN A 240 11.11 -21.16 -11.19
N GLU A 241 10.46 -20.76 -12.28
CA GLU A 241 10.92 -21.06 -13.64
C GLU A 241 12.25 -20.38 -13.96
N PHE A 242 12.45 -19.14 -13.52
CA PHE A 242 13.72 -18.43 -13.65
C PHE A 242 14.83 -19.10 -12.84
N ASN A 243 14.58 -19.49 -11.59
CA ASN A 243 15.56 -20.20 -10.76
C ASN A 243 15.94 -21.56 -11.36
N LYS A 244 14.93 -22.28 -11.88
CA LYS A 244 15.12 -23.56 -12.59
C LYS A 244 15.92 -23.39 -13.89
N ALA A 245 15.66 -22.33 -14.65
CA ALA A 245 16.39 -22.01 -15.87
C ALA A 245 17.82 -21.52 -15.59
N SER A 246 18.04 -20.87 -14.43
CA SER A 246 19.32 -20.29 -14.02
C SER A 246 20.20 -21.25 -13.20
N GLY A 247 19.71 -22.45 -12.88
CA GLY A 247 20.42 -23.43 -12.07
C GLY A 247 20.67 -22.99 -10.63
N MET A 248 19.91 -22.02 -10.12
CA MET A 248 20.01 -21.58 -8.72
C MET A 248 19.18 -22.50 -7.81
N PRO A 249 19.74 -23.00 -6.69
CA PRO A 249 19.00 -23.86 -5.79
C PRO A 249 17.89 -23.09 -5.06
N ASP A 250 16.69 -23.69 -5.02
CA ASP A 250 15.57 -23.24 -4.20
C ASP A 250 15.95 -23.36 -2.71
N ASN A 251 16.32 -22.26 -2.08
CA ASN A 251 16.48 -22.20 -0.63
C ASN A 251 15.12 -21.91 0.02
N ARG A 252 14.34 -22.99 0.22
CA ARG A 252 13.28 -23.02 1.24
C ARG A 252 13.87 -23.39 2.59
#